data_AF-A0A1V9HDD8-F1
#
_entry.id   AF-A0A1V9HDD8-F1
#
_cell.length_a   1.000
_cell.length_b   1.000
_cell.length_c   1.000
_cell.angle_alpha   90.00
_cell.angle_beta   90.00
_cell.angle_gamma   90.00
#
_symmetry.space_group_name_H-M   'P 1'
#
loop_
_entity.id
_entity.type
_entity.pdbx_description
1 polymer ?
#
loop_
_entity_poly.entity_id
_entity_poly.type
_entity_poly.pdbx_seq_one_letter_code
_entity_poly.pdbx_strand_id
1 'polypeptide(L)'
;MSRIESDPIWGEVVEVSTTSRLAPLVAELGNADWVARGQAYTHSDQCPFCQQGLPHDFRDELARLLEGERKAKVDRIALLVQNYAAQLDALEQRAQAIVAKPDAKEAGVELAWSQTRAAFHDTLTALRQKEAQPGVAVSITPVNVDALVEALAKLNALIADFNARIRDRRGERDRIKAMLFQVMHAERADAYAHHGALLGPLQEAETQAKADLQAKRQERDELNNELRDLRRLQKGIDASIDAINDRLRSLGIKAFSIDRKAGEDRVYCLARPGVASSETKSLSEGEKTLIAFLYFMESLKGSHDEHETVDPLRTIAVIDDPISSLSQNYVYDIATMIHRELAKPDGRPQLVKQVIVLTHNLFFFHELIRQHKTSLPKAHNHCGLLRVVKNTHSEVETLDPTKLLNDYDVWWQILRDAKDGKIPTQIVPNAMRNILEQFFSFTTGSSDFPVAVQKLTDADTSSKYAALDRFVDRGSHR
;
A
#
# COMPACT_ATOMS: atom_id res chain seq x y z
N MET A 1 -31.02 -44.98 31.62
CA MET A 1 -32.02 -45.70 30.80
C MET A 1 -31.55 -47.14 30.54
N SER A 2 -30.43 -47.41 29.86
CA SER A 2 -29.90 -48.78 29.65
C SER A 2 -29.76 -49.66 30.90
N ARG A 3 -29.33 -49.13 32.06
CA ARG A 3 -29.30 -49.89 33.33
C ARG A 3 -30.69 -50.28 33.85
N ILE A 4 -31.70 -49.47 33.54
CA ILE A 4 -33.10 -49.77 33.87
C ILE A 4 -33.60 -50.82 32.89
N GLU A 5 -33.37 -50.66 31.58
CA GLU A 5 -33.78 -51.61 30.53
C GLU A 5 -33.24 -53.03 30.74
N SER A 6 -32.04 -53.15 31.33
CA SER A 6 -31.37 -54.43 31.61
C SER A 6 -31.68 -55.02 32.99
N ASP A 7 -32.57 -54.41 33.76
CA ASP A 7 -32.94 -54.94 35.09
C ASP A 7 -33.66 -56.29 34.94
N PRO A 8 -33.24 -57.36 35.64
CA PRO A 8 -33.86 -58.68 35.52
C PRO A 8 -35.34 -58.70 35.93
N ILE A 9 -35.82 -57.71 36.69
CA ILE A 9 -37.20 -57.63 37.16
C ILE A 9 -38.25 -57.58 36.04
N TRP A 10 -37.86 -57.17 34.82
CA TRP A 10 -38.78 -57.15 33.67
C TRP A 10 -39.18 -58.56 33.21
N GLY A 11 -38.20 -59.49 33.20
CA GLY A 11 -38.41 -60.89 32.81
C GLY A 11 -38.95 -61.79 33.94
N GLU A 12 -38.92 -61.32 35.18
CA GLU A 12 -39.39 -62.06 36.36
C GLU A 12 -40.92 -62.00 36.48
N VAL A 13 -41.59 -63.13 36.74
CA VAL A 13 -43.02 -63.14 37.08
C VAL A 13 -43.18 -62.80 38.56
N VAL A 14 -43.92 -61.74 38.88
CA VAL A 14 -44.14 -61.32 40.28
C VAL A 14 -45.30 -62.12 40.88
N GLU A 15 -44.97 -63.20 41.57
CA GLU A 15 -45.93 -64.11 42.22
C GLU A 15 -46.49 -63.56 43.55
N VAL A 16 -47.59 -64.14 44.01
CA VAL A 16 -48.23 -63.84 45.31
C VAL A 16 -47.57 -64.62 46.44
N SER A 17 -47.67 -64.13 47.67
CA SER A 17 -47.15 -64.84 48.83
C SER A 17 -47.89 -66.16 49.05
N THR A 18 -47.15 -67.24 49.29
CA THR A 18 -47.70 -68.57 49.58
C THR A 18 -48.24 -68.71 51.02
N THR A 19 -48.07 -67.67 51.85
CA THR A 19 -48.45 -67.69 53.28
C THR A 19 -49.94 -67.42 53.53
N SER A 20 -50.69 -67.04 52.49
CA SER A 20 -52.13 -66.77 52.58
C SER A 20 -52.95 -67.98 52.18
N ARG A 21 -54.08 -68.22 52.85
CA ARG A 21 -55.03 -69.27 52.45
C ARG A 21 -55.64 -69.03 51.06
N LEU A 22 -55.57 -67.80 50.56
CA LEU A 22 -56.06 -67.42 49.24
C LEU A 22 -55.07 -67.78 48.11
N ALA A 23 -53.81 -68.07 48.44
CA ALA A 23 -52.73 -68.24 47.47
C ALA A 23 -52.94 -69.39 46.45
N PRO A 24 -53.42 -70.60 46.83
CA PRO A 24 -53.56 -71.71 45.89
C PRO A 24 -54.52 -71.40 44.73
N LEU A 25 -55.68 -70.83 45.05
CA LEU A 25 -56.71 -70.49 44.06
C LEU A 25 -56.28 -69.32 43.17
N VAL A 26 -55.58 -68.33 43.74
CA VAL A 26 -55.08 -67.17 43.00
C VAL A 26 -53.94 -67.55 42.05
N ALA A 27 -53.09 -68.50 42.45
CA ALA A 27 -52.06 -69.08 41.60
C ALA A 27 -52.65 -69.91 40.46
N GLU A 28 -53.66 -70.76 40.75
CA GLU A 28 -54.35 -71.57 39.73
C GLU A 28 -55.03 -70.71 38.66
N LEU A 29 -55.70 -69.63 39.07
CA LEU A 29 -56.41 -68.73 38.16
C LEU A 29 -55.51 -67.70 37.48
N GLY A 30 -54.24 -67.58 37.89
CA GLY A 30 -53.30 -66.57 37.36
C GLY A 30 -53.79 -65.13 37.52
N ASN A 31 -54.66 -64.86 38.48
CA ASN A 31 -55.40 -63.59 38.59
C ASN A 31 -54.89 -62.68 39.72
N ALA A 32 -53.64 -62.88 40.17
CA ALA A 32 -53.00 -62.11 41.24
C ALA A 32 -53.14 -60.59 41.08
N ASP A 33 -52.92 -60.06 39.88
CA ASP A 33 -53.01 -58.62 39.62
C ASP A 33 -54.46 -58.11 39.65
N TRP A 34 -55.42 -58.95 39.28
CA TRP A 34 -56.85 -58.64 39.42
C TRP A 34 -57.25 -58.60 40.91
N VAL A 35 -56.78 -59.58 41.70
CA VAL A 35 -57.00 -59.61 43.16
C VAL A 35 -56.37 -58.38 43.83
N ALA A 36 -55.16 -57.99 43.42
CA ALA A 36 -54.49 -56.80 43.92
C ALA A 36 -55.29 -55.51 43.67
N ARG A 37 -55.83 -55.33 42.46
CA ARG A 37 -56.73 -54.20 42.15
C ARG A 37 -58.03 -54.26 42.96
N GLY A 38 -58.53 -55.47 43.20
CA GLY A 38 -59.73 -55.74 44.00
C GLY A 38 -59.63 -55.27 45.46
N GLN A 39 -58.42 -55.18 46.02
CA GLN A 39 -58.18 -54.71 47.40
C GLN A 39 -58.76 -53.30 47.64
N ALA A 40 -58.80 -52.44 46.63
CA ALA A 40 -59.36 -51.09 46.74
C ALA A 40 -60.89 -51.08 46.95
N TYR A 41 -61.57 -52.21 46.79
CA TYR A 41 -63.03 -52.31 46.92
C TYR A 41 -63.48 -53.05 48.18
N THR A 42 -62.56 -53.48 49.04
CA THR A 42 -62.84 -54.27 50.26
C THR A 42 -62.97 -53.39 51.51
N HIS A 43 -63.76 -52.31 51.43
CA HIS A 43 -63.96 -51.36 52.54
C HIS A 43 -65.10 -51.73 53.50
N SER A 44 -66.09 -52.50 53.04
CA SER A 44 -67.18 -53.03 53.86
C SER A 44 -66.98 -54.51 54.18
N ASP A 45 -67.81 -55.06 55.07
CA ASP A 45 -67.84 -56.49 55.39
C ASP A 45 -68.71 -57.30 54.40
N GLN A 46 -69.13 -56.67 53.31
CA GLN A 46 -69.86 -57.29 52.21
C GLN A 46 -68.98 -57.35 50.97
N CYS A 47 -68.97 -58.50 50.30
CA CYS A 47 -68.25 -58.66 49.04
C CYS A 47 -68.88 -57.76 47.96
N PRO A 48 -68.10 -56.90 47.29
CA PRO A 48 -68.62 -56.00 46.26
C PRO A 48 -69.14 -56.72 45.00
N PHE A 49 -68.84 -58.01 44.82
CA PHE A 49 -69.25 -58.79 43.64
C PHE A 49 -70.47 -59.67 43.92
N CYS A 50 -70.40 -60.54 44.93
CA CYS A 50 -71.48 -61.49 45.23
C CYS A 50 -72.41 -61.03 46.37
N GLN A 51 -72.13 -59.88 47.00
CA GLN A 51 -72.90 -59.31 48.12
C GLN A 51 -73.01 -60.18 49.38
N GLN A 52 -72.26 -61.29 49.45
CA GLN A 52 -72.16 -62.14 50.63
C GLN A 52 -71.24 -61.52 51.70
N GLY A 53 -71.42 -61.92 52.96
CA GLY A 53 -70.55 -61.50 54.06
C GLY A 53 -69.12 -62.03 53.90
N LEU A 54 -68.13 -61.15 54.07
CA LEU A 54 -66.71 -61.52 54.02
C LEU A 54 -66.29 -62.15 55.37
N PRO A 55 -65.41 -63.17 55.38
CA PRO A 55 -64.81 -63.69 56.60
C PRO A 55 -64.10 -62.59 57.40
N HIS A 56 -64.13 -62.69 58.73
CA HIS A 56 -63.54 -61.68 59.64
C HIS A 56 -62.04 -61.46 59.43
N ASP A 57 -61.31 -62.50 59.00
CA ASP A 57 -59.88 -62.52 58.71
C ASP A 57 -59.55 -62.31 57.21
N PHE A 58 -60.55 -62.04 56.36
CA PHE A 58 -60.35 -61.91 54.91
C PHE A 58 -59.36 -60.81 54.54
N ARG A 59 -59.41 -59.67 55.24
CA ARG A 59 -58.50 -58.55 54.99
C ARG A 59 -57.06 -58.88 55.38
N ASP A 60 -56.87 -59.60 56.47
CA ASP A 60 -55.55 -60.06 56.92
C ASP A 60 -54.96 -61.09 55.95
N GLU A 61 -55.78 -62.02 55.46
CA GLU A 61 -55.37 -63.00 54.46
C GLU A 61 -55.06 -62.36 53.10
N LEU A 62 -55.80 -61.30 52.71
CA LEU A 62 -55.53 -60.50 51.52
C LEU A 62 -54.24 -59.68 51.66
N ALA A 63 -53.98 -59.10 52.84
CA ALA A 63 -52.73 -58.42 53.13
C ALA A 63 -51.54 -59.40 53.09
N ARG A 64 -51.65 -60.58 53.74
CA ARG A 64 -50.61 -61.62 53.67
C ARG A 64 -50.32 -62.11 52.26
N LEU A 65 -51.31 -62.11 51.36
CA LEU A 65 -51.17 -62.53 49.97
C LEU A 65 -50.37 -61.52 49.13
N LEU A 66 -50.59 -60.21 49.37
CA LEU A 66 -50.13 -59.12 48.50
C LEU A 66 -48.95 -58.33 49.06
N GLU A 67 -48.75 -58.34 50.38
CA GLU A 67 -47.65 -57.66 51.08
C GLU A 67 -46.37 -58.52 51.12
N GLY A 68 -45.28 -57.96 51.64
CA GLY A 68 -43.97 -58.63 51.66
C GLY A 68 -43.21 -58.51 50.34
N GLU A 69 -42.66 -59.62 49.84
CA GLU A 69 -41.78 -59.63 48.66
C GLU A 69 -42.47 -59.14 47.38
N ARG A 70 -43.76 -59.48 47.19
CA ARG A 70 -44.54 -59.01 46.03
C ARG A 70 -44.63 -57.48 46.03
N LYS A 71 -45.03 -56.87 47.14
CA LYS A 71 -45.13 -55.42 47.29
C LYS A 71 -43.79 -54.73 47.05
N ALA A 72 -42.70 -55.27 47.61
CA ALA A 72 -41.35 -54.73 47.39
C ALA A 72 -40.94 -54.75 45.90
N LYS A 73 -41.28 -55.82 45.16
CA LYS A 73 -41.03 -55.92 43.71
C LYS A 73 -41.91 -54.94 42.91
N VAL A 74 -43.19 -54.81 43.26
CA VAL A 74 -44.10 -53.84 42.61
C VAL A 74 -43.64 -52.40 42.85
N ASP A 75 -43.28 -52.05 44.08
CA ASP A 75 -42.75 -50.72 44.42
C ASP A 75 -41.44 -50.44 43.68
N ARG A 76 -40.57 -51.46 43.53
CA ARG A 76 -39.35 -51.36 42.73
C ARG A 76 -39.64 -51.14 41.24
N ILE A 77 -40.60 -51.88 40.66
CA ILE A 77 -41.03 -51.68 39.27
C ILE A 77 -41.53 -50.24 39.08
N ALA A 78 -42.44 -49.77 39.95
CA ALA A 78 -42.98 -48.42 39.88
C ALA A 78 -41.87 -47.35 39.95
N LEU A 79 -40.91 -47.51 40.88
CA LEU A 79 -39.76 -46.62 40.98
C LEU A 79 -38.90 -46.61 39.72
N LEU A 80 -38.65 -47.78 39.11
CA LEU A 80 -37.89 -47.89 37.87
C LEU A 80 -38.62 -47.24 36.69
N VAL A 81 -39.94 -47.45 36.56
CA VAL A 81 -40.76 -46.81 35.52
C VAL A 81 -40.77 -45.29 35.69
N GLN A 82 -40.97 -44.80 36.91
CA GLN A 82 -40.93 -43.37 37.21
C GLN A 82 -39.58 -42.75 36.86
N ASN A 83 -38.47 -43.40 37.25
CA ASN A 83 -37.12 -42.94 36.93
C ASN A 83 -36.84 -42.96 35.42
N TYR A 84 -37.33 -43.96 34.71
CA TYR A 84 -37.19 -44.04 33.26
C TYR A 84 -37.96 -42.92 32.56
N ALA A 85 -39.23 -42.69 32.93
CA ALA A 85 -40.04 -41.61 32.39
C ALA A 85 -39.41 -40.24 32.63
N ALA A 86 -38.92 -39.97 33.85
CA ALA A 86 -38.25 -38.72 34.18
C ALA A 86 -36.94 -38.53 33.37
N GLN A 87 -36.18 -39.60 33.14
CA GLN A 87 -34.97 -39.55 32.30
C GLN A 87 -35.31 -39.30 30.83
N LEU A 88 -36.38 -39.91 30.31
CA LEU A 88 -36.86 -39.67 28.96
C LEU A 88 -37.29 -38.21 28.78
N ASP A 89 -38.14 -37.68 29.67
CA ASP A 89 -38.60 -36.29 29.61
C ASP A 89 -37.42 -35.29 29.63
N ALA A 90 -36.43 -35.53 30.49
CA ALA A 90 -35.23 -34.70 30.56
C ALA A 90 -34.39 -34.79 29.26
N LEU A 91 -34.34 -35.96 28.62
CA LEU A 91 -33.67 -36.16 27.34
C LEU A 91 -34.41 -35.43 26.22
N GLU A 92 -35.74 -35.50 26.17
CA GLU A 92 -36.55 -34.82 25.16
C GLU A 92 -36.37 -33.30 25.20
N GLN A 93 -36.37 -32.71 26.40
CA GLN A 93 -36.15 -31.27 26.58
C GLN A 93 -34.78 -30.85 26.04
N ARG A 94 -33.73 -31.64 26.31
CA ARG A 94 -32.38 -31.35 25.80
C ARG A 94 -32.29 -31.52 24.29
N ALA A 95 -32.89 -32.57 23.75
CA ALA A 95 -32.87 -32.86 22.33
C ALA A 95 -33.61 -31.76 21.53
N GLN A 96 -34.73 -31.25 22.06
CA GLN A 96 -35.49 -30.18 21.40
C GLN A 96 -34.66 -28.92 21.17
N ALA A 97 -33.80 -28.54 22.11
CA ALA A 97 -32.90 -27.39 21.97
C ALA A 97 -31.84 -27.59 20.87
N ILE A 98 -31.41 -28.84 20.64
CA ILE A 98 -30.43 -29.20 19.62
C ILE A 98 -31.09 -29.28 18.25
N VAL A 99 -32.22 -29.99 18.13
CA VAL A 99 -32.96 -30.18 16.87
C VAL A 99 -33.50 -28.87 16.31
N ALA A 100 -33.79 -27.88 17.17
CA ALA A 100 -34.20 -26.54 16.73
C ALA A 100 -33.08 -25.75 16.02
N LYS A 101 -31.83 -26.22 16.03
CA LYS A 101 -30.71 -25.55 15.34
C LYS A 101 -30.72 -25.90 13.85
N PRO A 102 -30.50 -24.93 12.93
CA PRO A 102 -30.48 -25.19 11.49
C PRO A 102 -29.49 -26.30 11.08
N ASP A 103 -28.31 -26.30 11.69
CA ASP A 103 -27.22 -27.23 11.41
C ASP A 103 -27.56 -28.68 11.80
N ALA A 104 -28.51 -28.87 12.72
CA ALA A 104 -28.97 -30.21 13.13
C ALA A 104 -29.67 -30.96 12.00
N LYS A 105 -30.29 -30.23 11.06
CA LYS A 105 -30.92 -30.79 9.86
C LYS A 105 -29.88 -31.31 8.88
N GLU A 106 -28.81 -30.54 8.66
CA GLU A 106 -27.69 -30.93 7.78
C GLU A 106 -26.96 -32.17 8.31
N ALA A 107 -26.80 -32.26 9.64
CA ALA A 107 -26.18 -33.41 10.29
C ALA A 107 -27.09 -34.65 10.40
N GLY A 108 -28.38 -34.56 10.02
CA GLY A 108 -29.35 -35.66 10.10
C GLY A 108 -29.83 -36.00 11.52
N VAL A 109 -29.61 -35.09 12.49
CA VAL A 109 -29.94 -35.32 13.91
C VAL A 109 -31.44 -35.40 14.14
N GLU A 110 -32.25 -34.64 13.38
CA GLU A 110 -33.71 -34.65 13.48
C GLU A 110 -34.29 -36.04 13.21
N LEU A 111 -33.86 -36.68 12.12
CA LEU A 111 -34.31 -38.02 11.75
C LEU A 111 -33.85 -39.05 12.78
N ALA A 112 -32.55 -39.04 13.15
CA ALA A 112 -32.00 -39.98 14.12
C ALA A 112 -32.66 -39.85 15.50
N TRP A 113 -32.94 -38.62 15.95
CA TRP A 113 -33.65 -38.37 17.21
C TRP A 113 -35.08 -38.87 17.17
N SER A 114 -35.84 -38.58 16.09
CA SER A 114 -37.23 -39.03 15.99
C SER A 114 -37.38 -40.56 16.06
N GLN A 115 -36.48 -41.30 15.40
CA GLN A 115 -36.44 -42.77 15.45
C GLN A 115 -36.07 -43.28 16.85
N THR A 116 -35.04 -42.70 17.47
CA THR A 116 -34.58 -43.09 18.81
C THR A 116 -35.64 -42.77 19.87
N ARG A 117 -36.33 -41.63 19.74
CA ARG A 117 -37.42 -41.19 20.60
C ARG A 117 -38.60 -42.16 20.55
N ALA A 118 -38.99 -42.60 19.36
CA ALA A 118 -40.04 -43.60 19.20
C ALA A 118 -39.68 -44.90 19.94
N ALA A 119 -38.45 -45.41 19.75
CA ALA A 119 -37.98 -46.61 20.45
C ALA A 119 -37.97 -46.47 21.98
N PHE A 120 -37.60 -45.30 22.53
CA PHE A 120 -37.69 -45.05 23.97
C PHE A 120 -39.13 -45.03 24.49
N HIS A 121 -40.08 -44.48 23.73
CA HIS A 121 -41.51 -44.50 24.09
C HIS A 121 -42.15 -45.88 23.97
N ASP A 122 -41.77 -46.66 22.97
CA ASP A 122 -42.19 -48.06 22.84
C ASP A 122 -41.72 -48.87 24.04
N THR A 123 -40.46 -48.66 24.45
CA THR A 123 -39.89 -49.27 25.66
C THR A 123 -40.65 -48.83 26.91
N LEU A 124 -40.90 -47.52 27.10
CA LEU A 124 -41.68 -47.01 28.24
C LEU A 124 -43.09 -47.63 28.29
N THR A 125 -43.71 -47.87 27.13
CA THR A 125 -45.01 -48.53 27.04
C THR A 125 -44.94 -49.96 27.56
N ALA A 126 -43.91 -50.72 27.18
CA ALA A 126 -43.66 -52.07 27.70
C ALA A 126 -43.38 -52.06 29.21
N LEU A 127 -42.63 -51.09 29.73
CA LEU A 127 -42.37 -50.92 31.16
C LEU A 127 -43.67 -50.63 31.94
N ARG A 128 -44.53 -49.75 31.41
CA ARG A 128 -45.84 -49.44 32.00
C ARG A 128 -46.80 -50.62 31.94
N GLN A 129 -46.70 -51.47 30.92
CA GLN A 129 -47.45 -52.73 30.86
C GLN A 129 -47.05 -53.65 32.02
N LYS A 130 -45.73 -53.78 32.30
CA LYS A 130 -45.24 -54.53 33.45
C LYS A 130 -45.69 -53.94 34.79
N GLU A 131 -45.72 -52.61 34.91
CA GLU A 131 -46.23 -51.92 36.10
C GLU A 131 -47.72 -52.18 36.33
N ALA A 132 -48.53 -52.20 35.27
CA ALA A 132 -49.96 -52.48 35.35
C ALA A 132 -50.28 -53.96 35.59
N GLN A 133 -49.41 -54.86 35.14
CA GLN A 133 -49.53 -56.32 35.25
C GLN A 133 -48.20 -56.96 35.69
N PRO A 134 -47.81 -56.82 36.98
CA PRO A 134 -46.57 -57.40 37.52
C PRO A 134 -46.43 -58.92 37.31
N GLY A 135 -47.55 -59.64 37.20
CA GLY A 135 -47.58 -61.09 36.94
C GLY A 135 -47.20 -61.50 35.51
N VAL A 136 -47.05 -60.56 34.57
CA VAL A 136 -46.68 -60.87 33.18
C VAL A 136 -45.21 -60.52 32.94
N ALA A 137 -44.39 -61.48 32.50
CA ALA A 137 -43.01 -61.20 32.10
C ALA A 137 -42.96 -60.38 30.81
N VAL A 138 -42.09 -59.36 30.76
CA VAL A 138 -41.91 -58.48 29.60
C VAL A 138 -40.44 -58.54 29.17
N SER A 139 -40.20 -58.77 27.88
CA SER A 139 -38.86 -58.71 27.30
C SER A 139 -38.54 -57.28 26.88
N ILE A 140 -37.51 -56.69 27.48
CA ILE A 140 -37.03 -55.35 27.15
C ILE A 140 -35.73 -55.47 26.34
N THR A 141 -35.74 -54.92 25.13
CA THR A 141 -34.53 -54.78 24.31
C THR A 141 -33.97 -53.37 24.53
N PRO A 142 -32.70 -53.22 24.91
CA PRO A 142 -32.11 -51.90 25.08
C PRO A 142 -32.18 -51.07 23.80
N VAL A 143 -32.50 -49.78 23.94
CA VAL A 143 -32.64 -48.89 22.78
C VAL A 143 -31.27 -48.64 22.14
N ASN A 144 -31.14 -48.90 20.85
CA ASN A 144 -29.94 -48.59 20.09
C ASN A 144 -29.87 -47.08 19.82
N VAL A 145 -28.77 -46.44 20.22
CA VAL A 145 -28.53 -44.99 20.06
C VAL A 145 -27.40 -44.66 19.08
N ASP A 146 -26.82 -45.66 18.40
CA ASP A 146 -25.62 -45.51 17.55
C ASP A 146 -25.83 -44.48 16.43
N ALA A 147 -26.97 -44.56 15.74
CA ALA A 147 -27.33 -43.62 14.67
C ALA A 147 -27.45 -42.18 15.18
N LEU A 148 -27.98 -41.98 16.40
CA LEU A 148 -28.07 -40.68 17.04
C LEU A 148 -26.68 -40.16 17.44
N VAL A 149 -25.83 -41.03 17.99
CA VAL A 149 -24.44 -40.69 18.34
C VAL A 149 -23.64 -40.30 17.09
N GLU A 150 -23.81 -41.03 15.99
CA GLU A 150 -23.16 -40.71 14.72
C GLU A 150 -23.63 -39.36 14.16
N ALA A 151 -24.94 -39.09 14.18
CA ALA A 151 -25.50 -37.81 13.75
C ALA A 151 -24.99 -36.64 14.62
N LEU A 152 -24.90 -36.83 15.94
CA LEU A 152 -24.33 -35.84 16.86
C LEU A 152 -22.83 -35.64 16.63
N ALA A 153 -22.08 -36.68 16.28
CA ALA A 153 -20.68 -36.56 15.92
C ALA A 153 -20.50 -35.73 14.63
N LYS A 154 -21.34 -35.95 13.62
CA LYS A 154 -21.38 -35.12 12.40
C LYS A 154 -21.69 -33.66 12.71
N LEU A 155 -22.69 -33.40 13.56
CA LEU A 155 -23.02 -32.04 14.00
C LEU A 155 -21.83 -31.36 14.71
N ASN A 156 -21.17 -32.07 15.63
CA ASN A 156 -20.00 -31.55 16.31
C ASN A 156 -18.83 -31.27 15.36
N ALA A 157 -18.66 -32.08 14.31
CA ALA A 157 -17.67 -31.83 13.27
C ALA A 157 -17.98 -30.55 12.47
N LEU A 158 -19.24 -30.32 12.10
CA LEU A 158 -19.67 -29.07 11.45
C LEU A 158 -19.39 -27.84 12.34
N ILE A 159 -19.74 -27.93 13.62
CA ILE A 159 -19.48 -26.87 14.61
C ILE A 159 -17.98 -26.62 14.76
N ALA A 160 -17.17 -27.68 14.81
CA ALA A 160 -15.71 -27.56 14.94
C ALA A 160 -15.07 -26.90 13.71
N ASP A 161 -15.52 -27.29 12.50
CA ASP A 161 -15.08 -26.69 11.24
C ASP A 161 -15.47 -25.20 11.16
N PHE A 162 -16.73 -24.87 11.47
CA PHE A 162 -17.19 -23.48 11.53
C PHE A 162 -16.35 -22.66 12.52
N ASN A 163 -16.13 -23.17 13.73
CA ASN A 163 -15.30 -22.50 14.74
C ASN A 163 -13.83 -22.35 14.29
N ALA A 164 -13.30 -23.30 13.51
CA ALA A 164 -11.96 -23.18 12.94
C ALA A 164 -11.88 -22.03 11.92
N ARG A 165 -12.88 -21.92 11.03
CA ARG A 165 -12.99 -20.80 10.09
C ARG A 165 -13.13 -19.44 10.79
N ILE A 166 -13.89 -19.39 11.89
CA ILE A 166 -14.03 -18.16 12.69
C ILE A 166 -12.74 -17.79 13.44
N ARG A 167 -11.90 -18.75 13.80
CA ARG A 167 -10.57 -18.47 14.37
C ARG A 167 -9.63 -17.90 13.31
N ASP A 168 -9.65 -18.43 12.09
CA ASP A 168 -8.89 -17.89 10.95
C ASP A 168 -9.74 -17.02 10.03
N ARG A 169 -10.21 -15.89 10.57
CA ARG A 169 -11.04 -14.95 9.79
C ARG A 169 -10.33 -14.39 8.57
N ARG A 170 -9.00 -14.22 8.65
CA ARG A 170 -8.22 -13.64 7.56
C ARG A 170 -8.12 -14.64 6.41
N GLY A 171 -7.71 -15.87 6.69
CA GLY A 171 -7.62 -16.94 5.69
C GLY A 171 -8.98 -17.24 5.05
N GLU A 172 -10.06 -17.33 5.84
CA GLU A 172 -11.39 -17.59 5.29
C GLU A 172 -11.89 -16.44 4.41
N ARG A 173 -11.59 -15.17 4.77
CA ARG A 173 -11.93 -14.03 3.91
C ARG A 173 -11.18 -14.08 2.58
N ASP A 174 -9.91 -14.45 2.59
CA ASP A 174 -9.09 -14.55 1.38
C ASP A 174 -9.55 -15.74 0.52
N ARG A 175 -9.96 -16.85 1.14
CA ARG A 175 -10.60 -17.99 0.46
C ARG A 175 -11.91 -17.60 -0.22
N ILE A 176 -12.81 -16.92 0.49
CA ILE A 176 -14.10 -16.45 -0.08
C ILE A 176 -13.84 -15.52 -1.27
N LYS A 177 -12.88 -14.60 -1.16
CA LYS A 177 -12.50 -13.73 -2.27
C LYS A 177 -12.02 -14.54 -3.47
N ALA A 178 -11.14 -15.52 -3.25
CA ALA A 178 -10.64 -16.38 -4.33
C ALA A 178 -11.78 -17.15 -5.01
N MET A 179 -12.70 -17.72 -4.23
CA MET A 179 -13.88 -18.41 -4.76
C MET A 179 -14.78 -17.47 -5.57
N LEU A 180 -15.04 -16.25 -5.08
CA LEU A 180 -15.82 -15.25 -5.81
C LEU A 180 -15.18 -14.94 -7.16
N PHE A 181 -13.87 -14.70 -7.20
CA PHE A 181 -13.17 -14.43 -8.46
C PHE A 181 -13.17 -15.63 -9.40
N GLN A 182 -13.09 -16.87 -8.88
CA GLN A 182 -13.21 -18.08 -9.71
C GLN A 182 -14.59 -18.20 -10.36
N VAL A 183 -15.67 -17.94 -9.61
CA VAL A 183 -17.03 -17.95 -10.15
C VAL A 183 -17.20 -16.85 -11.21
N MET A 184 -16.78 -15.62 -10.90
CA MET A 184 -16.84 -14.51 -11.85
C MET A 184 -16.02 -14.79 -13.12
N HIS A 185 -14.88 -15.45 -12.98
CA HIS A 185 -14.07 -15.87 -14.12
C HIS A 185 -14.79 -16.93 -14.95
N ALA A 186 -15.37 -17.95 -14.32
CA ALA A 186 -16.11 -19.01 -15.01
C ALA A 186 -17.32 -18.45 -15.77
N GLU A 187 -18.09 -17.55 -15.16
CA GLU A 187 -19.24 -16.90 -15.80
C GLU A 187 -18.86 -16.06 -17.03
N ARG A 188 -17.63 -15.55 -17.07
CA ARG A 188 -17.11 -14.70 -18.17
C ARG A 188 -15.99 -15.36 -18.98
N ALA A 189 -15.87 -16.69 -18.91
CA ALA A 189 -14.77 -17.41 -19.56
C ALA A 189 -14.69 -17.10 -21.06
N ASP A 190 -15.84 -17.04 -21.74
CA ASP A 190 -15.91 -16.71 -23.18
C ASP A 190 -15.42 -15.30 -23.49
N ALA A 191 -15.74 -14.32 -22.63
CA ALA A 191 -15.28 -12.94 -22.79
C ALA A 191 -13.76 -12.83 -22.60
N TYR A 192 -13.20 -13.56 -21.63
CA TYR A 192 -11.75 -13.62 -21.45
C TYR A 192 -11.05 -14.35 -22.59
N ALA A 193 -11.62 -15.44 -23.11
CA ALA A 193 -11.11 -16.14 -24.28
C ALA A 193 -11.11 -15.23 -25.52
N HIS A 194 -12.20 -14.49 -25.75
CA HIS A 194 -12.30 -13.52 -26.84
C HIS A 194 -11.28 -12.39 -26.69
N HIS A 195 -11.14 -11.82 -25.49
CA HIS A 195 -10.13 -10.81 -25.20
C HIS A 195 -8.71 -11.34 -25.43
N GLY A 196 -8.42 -12.58 -25.01
CA GLY A 196 -7.13 -13.24 -25.27
C GLY A 196 -6.84 -13.40 -26.76
N ALA A 197 -7.86 -13.77 -27.55
CA ALA A 197 -7.74 -13.89 -29.01
C ALA A 197 -7.45 -12.54 -29.69
N LEU A 198 -7.98 -11.42 -29.15
CA LEU A 198 -7.66 -10.07 -29.63
C LEU A 198 -6.27 -9.60 -29.19
N LEU A 199 -5.85 -9.97 -27.98
CA LEU A 199 -4.60 -9.51 -27.39
C LEU A 199 -3.37 -10.23 -27.96
N GLY A 200 -3.47 -11.53 -28.27
CA GLY A 200 -2.37 -12.34 -28.80
C GLY A 200 -1.68 -11.72 -30.02
N PRO A 201 -2.42 -11.39 -31.10
CA PRO A 201 -1.85 -10.75 -32.28
C PRO A 201 -1.21 -9.38 -31.99
N LEU A 202 -1.79 -8.61 -31.06
CA LEU A 202 -1.24 -7.31 -30.67
C LEU A 202 0.08 -7.44 -29.89
N GLN A 203 0.19 -8.44 -29.01
CA GLN A 203 1.42 -8.73 -28.28
C GLN A 203 2.52 -9.25 -29.22
N GLU A 204 2.17 -10.12 -30.17
CA GLU A 204 3.10 -10.57 -31.21
C GLU A 204 3.60 -9.40 -32.05
N ALA A 205 2.69 -8.52 -32.49
CA ALA A 205 3.06 -7.31 -33.24
C ALA A 205 3.93 -6.34 -32.42
N GLU A 206 3.64 -6.15 -31.12
CA GLU A 206 4.48 -5.33 -30.24
C GLU A 206 5.88 -5.94 -30.06
N THR A 207 5.95 -7.26 -29.91
CA THR A 207 7.22 -7.98 -29.74
C THR A 207 8.07 -7.88 -31.00
N GLN A 208 7.45 -8.05 -32.18
CA GLN A 208 8.12 -7.87 -33.47
C GLN A 208 8.59 -6.42 -33.65
N ALA A 209 7.74 -5.43 -33.37
CA ALA A 209 8.11 -4.02 -33.49
C ALA A 209 9.27 -3.63 -32.55
N LYS A 210 9.32 -4.21 -31.33
CA LYS A 210 10.46 -4.03 -30.42
C LYS A 210 11.73 -4.67 -30.94
N ALA A 211 11.65 -5.87 -31.52
CA ALA A 211 12.79 -6.53 -32.13
C ALA A 211 13.32 -5.73 -33.34
N ASP A 212 12.43 -5.25 -34.20
CA ASP A 212 12.77 -4.40 -35.35
C ASP A 212 13.42 -3.08 -34.90
N LEU A 213 12.88 -2.45 -33.85
CA LEU A 213 13.47 -1.24 -33.27
C LEU A 213 14.87 -1.49 -32.72
N GLN A 214 15.09 -2.64 -32.07
CA GLN A 214 16.40 -3.02 -31.56
C GLN A 214 17.39 -3.28 -32.70
N ALA A 215 16.99 -3.99 -33.74
CA ALA A 215 17.80 -4.20 -34.94
C ALA A 215 18.18 -2.87 -35.60
N LYS A 216 17.21 -1.95 -35.75
CA LYS A 216 17.48 -0.62 -36.30
C LYS A 216 18.38 0.24 -35.41
N ARG A 217 18.34 0.08 -34.09
CA ARG A 217 19.29 0.74 -33.17
C ARG A 217 20.70 0.19 -33.33
N GLN A 218 20.86 -1.12 -33.48
CA GLN A 218 22.16 -1.75 -33.74
C GLN A 218 22.73 -1.25 -35.07
N GLU A 219 21.95 -1.26 -36.14
CA GLU A 219 22.35 -0.73 -37.46
C GLU A 219 22.79 0.75 -37.36
N ARG A 220 22.04 1.57 -36.64
CA ARG A 220 22.42 2.97 -36.36
C ARG A 220 23.74 3.07 -35.60
N ASP A 221 23.96 2.24 -34.60
CA ASP A 221 25.17 2.29 -33.78
C ASP A 221 26.41 1.83 -34.56
N GLU A 222 26.24 0.83 -35.42
CA GLU A 222 27.26 0.40 -36.40
C GLU A 222 27.60 1.53 -37.37
N LEU A 223 26.59 2.14 -38.01
CA LEU A 223 26.77 3.31 -38.88
C LEU A 223 27.44 4.48 -38.15
N ASN A 224 27.10 4.74 -36.88
CA ASN A 224 27.74 5.79 -36.09
C ASN A 224 29.20 5.47 -35.75
N ASN A 225 29.53 4.20 -35.53
CA ASN A 225 30.91 3.78 -35.32
C ASN A 225 31.72 3.92 -36.61
N GLU A 226 31.18 3.48 -37.74
CA GLU A 226 31.81 3.69 -39.05
C GLU A 226 32.00 5.19 -39.35
N LEU A 227 31.00 6.01 -39.06
CA LEU A 227 31.06 7.45 -39.22
C LEU A 227 32.10 8.09 -38.27
N ARG A 228 32.28 7.55 -37.06
CA ARG A 228 33.36 7.94 -36.15
C ARG A 228 34.74 7.55 -36.68
N ASP A 229 34.89 6.36 -37.24
CA ASP A 229 36.15 5.88 -37.80
C ASP A 229 36.55 6.69 -39.04
N LEU A 230 35.58 6.97 -39.93
CA LEU A 230 35.76 7.87 -41.08
C LEU A 230 36.13 9.29 -40.63
N ARG A 231 35.48 9.83 -39.58
CA ARG A 231 35.85 11.12 -38.97
C ARG A 231 37.23 11.08 -38.31
N ARG A 232 37.66 9.95 -37.77
CA ARG A 232 39.00 9.79 -37.18
C ARG A 232 40.09 9.77 -38.24
N LEU A 233 39.81 9.20 -39.42
CA LEU A 233 40.63 9.30 -40.62
C LEU A 233 40.69 10.74 -41.17
N GLN A 234 39.66 11.53 -40.94
CA GLN A 234 39.56 12.94 -41.29
C GLN A 234 40.15 13.84 -40.17
N LYS A 235 41.50 13.89 -40.10
CA LYS A 235 42.35 14.79 -39.29
C LYS A 235 41.60 15.63 -38.23
N GLY A 236 41.80 15.32 -36.94
CA GLY A 236 41.03 15.80 -35.76
C GLY A 236 40.80 17.31 -35.55
N ILE A 237 41.32 18.19 -36.40
CA ILE A 237 40.96 19.62 -36.43
C ILE A 237 39.62 19.83 -37.15
N ASP A 238 39.35 19.07 -38.23
CA ASP A 238 38.13 19.23 -39.02
C ASP A 238 36.89 18.80 -38.21
N ALA A 239 37.02 17.73 -37.42
CA ALA A 239 35.97 17.28 -36.50
C ALA A 239 35.62 18.34 -35.43
N SER A 240 36.60 19.06 -34.88
CA SER A 240 36.35 20.14 -33.93
C SER A 240 35.72 21.36 -34.61
N ILE A 241 36.14 21.70 -35.83
CA ILE A 241 35.53 22.79 -36.62
C ILE A 241 34.06 22.48 -36.91
N ASP A 242 33.77 21.26 -37.37
CA ASP A 242 32.40 20.81 -37.64
C ASP A 242 31.55 20.82 -36.38
N ALA A 243 32.08 20.34 -35.25
CA ALA A 243 31.37 20.35 -33.97
C ALA A 243 31.04 21.77 -33.49
N ILE A 244 31.99 22.71 -33.59
CA ILE A 244 31.74 24.12 -33.22
C ILE A 244 30.71 24.74 -34.18
N ASN A 245 30.80 24.48 -35.49
CA ASN A 245 29.85 25.00 -36.47
C ASN A 245 28.44 24.42 -36.30
N ASP A 246 28.31 23.13 -35.97
CA ASP A 246 27.03 22.51 -35.63
C ASP A 246 26.41 23.16 -34.40
N ARG A 247 27.22 23.45 -33.37
CA ARG A 247 26.77 24.17 -32.17
C ARG A 247 26.31 25.58 -32.49
N LEU A 248 27.09 26.35 -33.26
CA LEU A 248 26.70 27.70 -33.69
C LEU A 248 25.37 27.67 -34.46
N ARG A 249 25.18 26.70 -35.37
CA ARG A 249 23.92 26.50 -36.08
C ARG A 249 22.76 26.17 -35.14
N SER A 250 22.98 25.33 -34.13
CA SER A 250 21.95 24.95 -33.14
C SER A 250 21.52 26.12 -32.26
N LEU A 251 22.44 27.06 -31.99
CA LEU A 251 22.19 28.33 -31.30
C LEU A 251 21.51 29.38 -32.20
N GLY A 252 21.20 29.03 -33.46
CA GLY A 252 20.59 29.94 -34.43
C GLY A 252 21.56 30.92 -35.09
N ILE A 253 22.87 30.80 -34.83
CA ILE A 253 23.89 31.66 -35.43
C ILE A 253 24.28 31.09 -36.79
N LYS A 254 23.80 31.75 -37.86
CA LYS A 254 24.13 31.43 -39.26
C LYS A 254 24.94 32.53 -39.95
N ALA A 255 25.20 33.63 -39.26
CA ALA A 255 25.87 34.80 -39.81
C ALA A 255 27.38 34.59 -40.06
N PHE A 256 28.00 33.65 -39.34
CA PHE A 256 29.40 33.27 -39.49
C PHE A 256 29.62 31.80 -39.14
N SER A 257 30.72 31.24 -39.61
CA SER A 257 31.24 29.90 -39.28
C SER A 257 32.74 29.98 -39.05
N ILE A 258 33.31 28.95 -38.42
CA ILE A 258 34.75 28.78 -38.28
C ILE A 258 35.24 27.86 -39.39
N ASP A 259 36.39 28.15 -39.97
CA ASP A 259 37.05 27.32 -40.98
C ASP A 259 38.56 27.27 -40.71
N ARG A 260 39.29 26.41 -41.41
CA ARG A 260 40.75 26.35 -41.34
C ARG A 260 41.36 27.42 -42.24
N LYS A 261 42.36 28.14 -41.73
CA LYS A 261 43.13 29.05 -42.57
C LYS A 261 43.98 28.25 -43.57
N ALA A 262 43.78 28.48 -44.86
CA ALA A 262 44.55 27.82 -45.91
C ALA A 262 46.05 28.14 -45.78
N GLY A 263 46.90 27.12 -45.66
CA GLY A 263 48.35 27.24 -45.59
C GLY A 263 48.98 27.30 -44.19
N GLU A 264 48.19 27.33 -43.12
CA GLU A 264 48.67 27.26 -41.73
C GLU A 264 48.02 26.06 -41.01
N ASP A 265 48.84 25.15 -40.49
CA ASP A 265 48.34 24.07 -39.64
C ASP A 265 47.89 24.64 -38.28
N ARG A 266 46.68 24.24 -37.84
CA ARG A 266 46.09 24.54 -36.52
C ARG A 266 45.61 25.98 -36.28
N VAL A 267 45.38 26.78 -37.33
CA VAL A 267 44.82 28.15 -37.17
C VAL A 267 43.38 28.24 -37.66
N TYR A 268 42.49 28.68 -36.77
CA TYR A 268 41.09 28.95 -37.05
C TYR A 268 40.90 30.31 -37.73
N CYS A 269 40.08 30.37 -38.77
CA CYS A 269 39.63 31.61 -39.40
C CYS A 269 38.10 31.72 -39.36
N LEU A 270 37.59 32.96 -39.37
CA LEU A 270 36.15 33.22 -39.45
C LEU A 270 35.73 33.31 -40.91
N ALA A 271 34.82 32.44 -41.32
CA ALA A 271 34.19 32.45 -42.61
C ALA A 271 32.79 33.08 -42.52
N ARG A 272 32.45 33.96 -43.46
CA ARG A 272 31.11 34.53 -43.60
C ARG A 272 30.59 34.29 -45.03
N PRO A 273 29.29 34.03 -45.23
CA PRO A 273 28.74 33.86 -46.57
C PRO A 273 29.04 35.07 -47.46
N GLY A 274 29.83 34.88 -48.52
CA GLY A 274 30.16 35.92 -49.50
C GLY A 274 31.42 36.77 -49.25
N VAL A 275 32.22 36.50 -48.20
CA VAL A 275 33.48 37.25 -47.92
C VAL A 275 34.63 36.27 -47.71
N ALA A 276 35.71 36.40 -48.50
CA ALA A 276 36.81 35.43 -48.58
C ALA A 276 37.78 35.43 -47.37
N SER A 277 37.85 36.52 -46.60
CA SER A 277 38.58 36.55 -45.33
C SER A 277 37.98 37.60 -44.41
N SER A 278 37.41 37.19 -43.28
CA SER A 278 36.89 38.13 -42.28
C SER A 278 37.91 38.33 -41.16
N GLU A 279 38.22 39.59 -40.86
CA GLU A 279 39.04 39.95 -39.69
C GLU A 279 38.25 39.72 -38.40
N THR A 280 38.93 39.21 -37.36
CA THR A 280 38.39 39.00 -36.00
C THR A 280 37.85 40.28 -35.33
N LYS A 281 38.21 41.45 -35.86
CA LYS A 281 37.73 42.77 -35.40
C LYS A 281 36.24 43.02 -35.66
N SER A 282 35.60 42.22 -36.52
CA SER A 282 34.19 42.35 -36.88
C SER A 282 33.23 41.60 -35.95
N LEU A 283 33.75 40.87 -34.94
CA LEU A 283 32.95 40.18 -33.94
C LEU A 283 32.62 41.12 -32.78
N SER A 284 31.38 41.05 -32.31
CA SER A 284 30.98 41.60 -31.01
C SER A 284 31.71 40.88 -29.86
N GLU A 285 31.84 41.55 -28.71
CA GLU A 285 32.41 40.94 -27.51
C GLU A 285 31.64 39.68 -27.06
N GLY A 286 30.32 39.67 -27.24
CA GLY A 286 29.49 38.49 -26.98
C GLY A 286 29.82 37.31 -27.90
N GLU A 287 29.99 37.54 -29.20
CA GLU A 287 30.35 36.48 -30.15
C GLU A 287 31.75 35.91 -29.89
N LYS A 288 32.71 36.76 -29.51
CA LYS A 288 34.05 36.31 -29.09
C LYS A 288 33.96 35.40 -27.87
N THR A 289 33.18 35.80 -26.87
CA THR A 289 32.97 35.03 -25.64
C THR A 289 32.32 33.68 -25.94
N LEU A 290 31.33 33.65 -26.84
CA LEU A 290 30.68 32.42 -27.26
C LEU A 290 31.65 31.46 -27.97
N ILE A 291 32.41 31.96 -28.95
CA ILE A 291 33.37 31.14 -29.68
C ILE A 291 34.43 30.59 -28.74
N ALA A 292 34.97 31.42 -27.84
CA ALA A 292 35.95 31.00 -26.85
C ALA A 292 35.39 29.92 -25.91
N PHE A 293 34.14 30.06 -25.47
CA PHE A 293 33.46 29.06 -24.66
C PHE A 293 33.27 27.74 -25.42
N LEU A 294 32.78 27.78 -26.67
CA LEU A 294 32.61 26.58 -27.49
C LEU A 294 33.94 25.88 -27.78
N TYR A 295 35.00 26.67 -28.04
CA TYR A 295 36.34 26.14 -28.21
C TYR A 295 36.86 25.46 -26.94
N PHE A 296 36.68 26.09 -25.78
CA PHE A 296 37.01 25.49 -24.48
C PHE A 296 36.25 24.18 -24.22
N MET A 297 34.97 24.11 -24.61
CA MET A 297 34.17 22.89 -24.48
C MET A 297 34.67 21.75 -25.37
N GLU A 298 35.16 22.06 -26.58
CA GLU A 298 35.73 21.05 -27.47
C GLU A 298 37.15 20.65 -27.08
N SER A 299 37.96 21.56 -26.53
CA SER A 299 39.31 21.22 -26.03
C SER A 299 39.27 20.25 -24.83
N LEU A 300 38.19 20.27 -24.04
CA LEU A 300 37.95 19.30 -22.97
C LEU A 300 37.60 17.88 -23.47
N LYS A 301 37.22 17.71 -24.75
CA LYS A 301 36.79 16.41 -25.32
C LYS A 301 37.90 15.63 -26.00
N GLY A 302 39.02 16.27 -26.33
CA GLY A 302 40.16 15.63 -26.95
C GLY A 302 41.26 16.65 -27.15
N SER A 303 42.47 16.29 -26.70
CA SER A 303 43.65 17.12 -26.88
C SER A 303 43.91 17.36 -28.36
N HIS A 304 44.20 18.62 -28.72
CA HIS A 304 44.67 18.98 -30.05
C HIS A 304 46.11 18.48 -30.35
N ASP A 305 46.72 17.77 -29.41
CA ASP A 305 48.06 17.20 -29.50
C ASP A 305 48.08 15.71 -29.19
N GLU A 306 48.70 14.93 -30.10
CA GLU A 306 48.87 13.47 -30.05
C GLU A 306 49.71 12.98 -28.83
N HIS A 307 50.23 13.90 -28.01
CA HIS A 307 51.13 13.59 -26.89
C HIS A 307 50.59 13.93 -25.49
N GLU A 308 49.43 14.60 -25.36
CA GLU A 308 48.85 14.92 -24.05
C GLU A 308 47.46 14.29 -23.90
N THR A 309 47.41 13.05 -23.42
CA THR A 309 46.16 12.47 -22.93
C THR A 309 45.73 13.21 -21.67
N VAL A 310 44.78 14.14 -21.79
CA VAL A 310 44.11 14.77 -20.65
C VAL A 310 43.28 13.69 -19.96
N ASP A 311 43.73 13.19 -18.81
CA ASP A 311 43.00 12.21 -18.01
C ASP A 311 41.73 12.86 -17.43
N PRO A 312 40.51 12.49 -17.90
CA PRO A 312 39.25 13.08 -17.44
C PRO A 312 39.06 12.95 -15.93
N LEU A 313 39.65 11.93 -15.30
CA LEU A 313 39.59 11.66 -13.87
C LEU A 313 40.48 12.59 -13.03
N ARG A 314 41.37 13.38 -13.66
CA ARG A 314 42.27 14.34 -13.01
C ARG A 314 42.02 15.79 -13.42
N THR A 315 41.13 16.03 -14.38
CA THR A 315 40.86 17.38 -14.90
C THR A 315 39.82 18.12 -14.06
N ILE A 316 40.12 19.38 -13.70
CA ILE A 316 39.21 20.32 -13.07
C ILE A 316 38.94 21.46 -14.06
N ALA A 317 37.68 21.65 -14.44
CA ALA A 317 37.27 22.77 -15.29
C ALA A 317 36.91 23.98 -14.42
N VAL A 318 37.56 25.11 -14.65
CA VAL A 318 37.22 26.39 -14.02
C VAL A 318 36.72 27.33 -15.10
N ILE A 319 35.47 27.78 -14.95
CA ILE A 319 34.79 28.65 -15.92
C ILE A 319 34.54 29.98 -15.20
N ASP A 320 35.28 31.01 -15.59
CA ASP A 320 35.11 32.37 -15.05
C ASP A 320 34.20 33.19 -15.96
N ASP A 321 33.01 33.47 -15.45
CA ASP A 321 31.94 34.29 -16.03
C ASP A 321 31.66 34.06 -17.54
N PRO A 322 31.05 32.91 -17.90
CA PRO A 322 30.90 32.49 -19.29
C PRO A 322 29.86 33.29 -20.09
N ILE A 323 29.23 34.29 -19.48
CA ILE A 323 28.15 35.08 -20.07
C ILE A 323 28.46 36.59 -20.17
N SER A 324 29.71 37.00 -19.92
CA SER A 324 30.10 38.40 -20.07
C SER A 324 29.80 38.90 -21.49
N SER A 325 29.09 40.02 -21.60
CA SER A 325 28.69 40.65 -22.88
C SER A 325 27.84 39.78 -23.82
N LEU A 326 27.24 38.69 -23.32
CA LEU A 326 26.35 37.82 -24.10
C LEU A 326 24.88 38.26 -24.01
N SER A 327 24.13 37.99 -25.07
CA SER A 327 22.69 38.22 -25.05
C SER A 327 22.01 37.27 -24.07
N GLN A 328 20.93 37.72 -23.42
CA GLN A 328 20.13 36.91 -22.50
C GLN A 328 19.64 35.60 -23.13
N ASN A 329 19.45 35.59 -24.46
CA ASN A 329 18.97 34.40 -25.20
C ASN A 329 19.97 33.23 -25.12
N TYR A 330 21.27 33.49 -25.01
CA TYR A 330 22.30 32.45 -24.98
C TYR A 330 22.64 31.97 -23.57
N VAL A 331 22.22 32.71 -22.54
CA VAL A 331 22.52 32.39 -21.13
C VAL A 331 21.97 31.02 -20.75
N TYR A 332 20.74 30.71 -21.19
CA TYR A 332 20.10 29.42 -20.93
C TYR A 332 20.84 28.26 -21.63
N ASP A 333 21.26 28.47 -22.89
CA ASP A 333 21.96 27.45 -23.65
C ASP A 333 23.32 27.14 -23.03
N ILE A 334 24.07 28.17 -22.63
CA ILE A 334 25.37 28.02 -21.95
C ILE A 334 25.20 27.29 -20.61
N ALA A 335 24.19 27.66 -19.80
CA ALA A 335 23.91 26.99 -18.53
C ALA A 335 23.58 25.50 -18.74
N THR A 336 22.77 25.19 -19.76
CA THR A 336 22.41 23.83 -20.12
C THR A 336 23.62 23.03 -20.61
N MET A 337 24.50 23.64 -21.42
CA MET A 337 25.73 23.00 -21.91
C MET A 337 26.66 22.63 -20.76
N ILE A 338 26.93 23.56 -19.82
CA ILE A 338 27.77 23.28 -18.65
C ILE A 338 27.18 22.13 -17.83
N HIS A 339 25.87 22.15 -17.58
CA HIS A 339 25.22 21.12 -16.78
C HIS A 339 25.26 19.74 -17.46
N ARG A 340 24.75 19.63 -18.70
CA ARG A 340 24.57 18.34 -19.38
C ARG A 340 25.85 17.75 -19.96
N GLU A 341 26.87 18.56 -20.24
CA GLU A 341 28.10 18.07 -20.85
C GLU A 341 29.24 17.93 -19.84
N LEU A 342 29.32 18.80 -18.82
CA LEU A 342 30.42 18.77 -17.85
C LEU A 342 30.00 18.24 -16.47
N ALA A 343 28.87 18.73 -15.92
CA ALA A 343 28.49 18.40 -14.54
C ALA A 343 27.78 17.03 -14.41
N LYS A 344 26.90 16.69 -15.36
CA LYS A 344 26.14 15.43 -15.35
C LYS A 344 25.84 14.93 -16.77
N PRO A 345 26.82 14.28 -17.42
CA PRO A 345 26.64 13.69 -18.74
C PRO A 345 25.73 12.44 -18.71
N ASP A 346 24.44 12.62 -19.02
CA ASP A 346 23.50 11.49 -19.15
C ASP A 346 23.88 10.64 -20.37
N GLY A 347 24.41 9.43 -20.13
CA GLY A 347 24.77 8.47 -21.18
C GLY A 347 26.06 8.78 -21.95
N ARG A 348 26.92 9.68 -21.44
CA ARG A 348 28.23 10.02 -22.02
C ARG A 348 29.34 9.87 -20.96
N PRO A 349 30.60 9.61 -21.36
CA PRO A 349 31.71 9.54 -20.42
C PRO A 349 31.92 10.88 -19.72
N GLN A 350 32.24 10.83 -18.42
CA GLN A 350 32.56 12.00 -17.61
C GLN A 350 33.84 12.67 -18.15
N LEU A 351 33.73 13.93 -18.58
CA LEU A 351 34.85 14.66 -19.21
C LEU A 351 35.81 15.30 -18.18
N VAL A 352 35.29 15.63 -16.99
CA VAL A 352 36.07 16.30 -15.92
C VAL A 352 35.64 15.80 -14.55
N LYS A 353 36.57 15.77 -13.60
CA LYS A 353 36.32 15.36 -12.20
C LYS A 353 35.48 16.39 -11.44
N GLN A 354 35.73 17.67 -11.68
CA GLN A 354 35.07 18.77 -10.97
C GLN A 354 34.91 19.98 -11.90
N VAL A 355 33.76 20.65 -11.78
CA VAL A 355 33.46 21.90 -12.47
C VAL A 355 33.30 23.00 -11.43
N ILE A 356 34.03 24.11 -11.60
CA ILE A 356 33.90 25.32 -10.80
C ILE A 356 33.44 26.42 -11.73
N VAL A 357 32.26 26.99 -11.46
CA VAL A 357 31.74 28.12 -12.22
C VAL A 357 31.74 29.35 -11.33
N LEU A 358 32.39 30.41 -11.79
CA LEU A 358 32.38 31.72 -11.16
C LEU A 358 31.49 32.63 -12.00
N THR A 359 30.59 33.37 -11.38
CA THR A 359 29.78 34.36 -12.08
C THR A 359 29.35 35.46 -11.14
N HIS A 360 29.21 36.66 -11.68
CA HIS A 360 28.62 37.80 -10.99
C HIS A 360 27.13 37.99 -11.35
N ASN A 361 26.62 37.21 -12.31
CA ASN A 361 25.27 37.35 -12.82
C ASN A 361 24.31 36.36 -12.14
N LEU A 362 23.33 36.91 -11.43
CA LEU A 362 22.37 36.11 -10.67
C LEU A 362 21.37 35.37 -11.55
N PHE A 363 20.98 35.94 -12.68
CA PHE A 363 20.09 35.27 -13.61
C PHE A 363 20.74 33.98 -14.12
N PHE A 364 22.01 34.02 -14.53
CA PHE A 364 22.75 32.84 -14.95
C PHE A 364 22.99 31.85 -13.81
N PHE A 365 23.32 32.32 -12.61
CA PHE A 365 23.44 31.49 -11.42
C PHE A 365 22.15 30.70 -11.14
N HIS A 366 20.98 31.35 -11.20
CA HIS A 366 19.69 30.69 -11.02
C HIS A 366 19.38 29.70 -12.13
N GLU A 367 19.67 30.05 -13.38
CA GLU A 367 19.50 29.12 -14.50
C GLU A 367 20.37 27.87 -14.35
N LEU A 368 21.63 28.02 -13.93
CA LEU A 368 22.50 26.89 -13.62
C LEU A 368 21.95 26.01 -12.49
N ILE A 369 21.47 26.59 -11.40
CA ILE A 369 20.89 25.81 -10.28
C ILE A 369 19.61 25.09 -10.70
N ARG A 370 18.75 25.75 -11.47
CA ARG A 370 17.48 25.18 -11.94
C ARG A 370 17.68 23.94 -12.80
N GLN A 371 18.80 23.83 -13.53
CA GLN A 371 19.15 22.61 -14.27
C GLN A 371 19.35 21.39 -13.35
N HIS A 372 19.79 21.58 -12.11
CA HIS A 372 20.02 20.49 -11.15
C HIS A 372 18.73 20.02 -10.47
N LYS A 373 17.86 20.93 -10.00
CA LYS A 373 16.52 20.64 -9.45
C LYS A 373 15.61 21.86 -9.47
N THR A 374 14.30 21.61 -9.49
CA THR A 374 13.22 22.60 -9.38
C THR A 374 13.10 23.25 -7.99
N SER A 375 13.77 22.70 -6.96
CA SER A 375 13.64 23.15 -5.56
C SER A 375 14.98 23.72 -5.04
N LEU A 376 15.08 25.06 -5.03
CA LEU A 376 16.22 25.85 -4.56
C LEU A 376 16.74 25.47 -3.14
N PRO A 377 15.89 25.16 -2.13
CA PRO A 377 16.36 24.81 -0.79
C PRO A 377 17.24 23.55 -0.72
N LYS A 378 17.12 22.64 -1.69
CA LYS A 378 17.88 21.37 -1.73
C LYS A 378 19.13 21.43 -2.61
N ALA A 379 19.47 22.60 -3.16
CA ALA A 379 20.60 22.78 -4.07
C ALA A 379 21.96 22.46 -3.41
N HIS A 380 22.11 22.76 -2.12
CA HIS A 380 23.32 22.47 -1.33
C HIS A 380 23.70 20.98 -1.25
N ASN A 381 22.75 20.07 -1.47
CA ASN A 381 23.03 18.63 -1.41
C ASN A 381 23.80 18.12 -2.65
N HIS A 382 23.91 18.93 -3.71
CA HIS A 382 24.49 18.51 -4.99
C HIS A 382 25.56 19.49 -5.50
N CYS A 383 25.50 20.78 -5.11
CA CYS A 383 26.45 21.80 -5.52
C CYS A 383 26.96 22.58 -4.30
N GLY A 384 28.27 22.82 -4.21
CA GLY A 384 28.85 23.74 -3.24
C GLY A 384 28.58 25.18 -3.65
N LEU A 385 27.70 25.88 -2.93
CA LEU A 385 27.34 27.27 -3.22
C LEU A 385 28.13 28.20 -2.31
N LEU A 386 28.99 29.03 -2.92
CA LEU A 386 29.87 29.96 -2.23
C LEU A 386 29.67 31.37 -2.78
N ARG A 387 29.73 32.36 -1.90
CA ARG A 387 29.69 33.79 -2.23
C ARG A 387 31.01 34.43 -1.83
N VAL A 388 31.63 35.14 -2.76
CA VAL A 388 32.83 35.92 -2.51
C VAL A 388 32.44 37.35 -2.17
N VAL A 389 32.77 37.80 -0.96
CA VAL A 389 32.57 39.19 -0.51
C VAL A 389 33.91 39.92 -0.55
N LYS A 390 33.94 41.08 -1.18
CA LYS A 390 35.16 41.89 -1.34
C LYS A 390 35.05 43.16 -0.51
N ASN A 391 35.93 43.28 0.50
CA ASN A 391 36.13 44.52 1.26
C ASN A 391 37.65 44.79 1.38
N THR A 392 38.16 45.12 2.57
CA THR A 392 39.61 45.21 2.82
C THR A 392 40.34 43.89 2.54
N HIS A 393 39.67 42.76 2.80
CA HIS A 393 40.10 41.41 2.43
C HIS A 393 38.98 40.70 1.66
N SER A 394 39.32 39.68 0.89
CA SER A 394 38.31 38.83 0.21
C SER A 394 37.92 37.68 1.13
N GLU A 395 36.63 37.54 1.41
CA GLU A 395 36.08 36.46 2.24
C GLU A 395 35.14 35.58 1.40
N VAL A 396 35.14 34.28 1.70
CA VAL A 396 34.28 33.30 1.03
C VAL A 396 33.29 32.74 2.04
N GLU A 397 32.01 33.00 1.81
CA GLU A 397 30.92 32.58 2.68
C GLU A 397 30.04 31.53 1.97
N THR A 398 29.37 30.68 2.73
CA THR A 398 28.33 29.78 2.18
C THR A 398 27.13 30.59 1.72
N LEU A 399 26.65 30.34 0.50
CA LEU A 399 25.56 31.10 -0.11
C LEU A 399 24.22 30.36 0.05
N ASP A 400 23.24 31.02 0.67
CA ASP A 400 21.85 30.53 0.68
C ASP A 400 21.10 30.97 -0.60
N PRO A 401 20.77 30.05 -1.53
CA PRO A 401 20.15 30.39 -2.80
C PRO A 401 18.70 30.89 -2.63
N THR A 402 18.10 30.72 -1.45
CA THR A 402 16.74 31.21 -1.17
C THR A 402 16.69 32.70 -0.78
N LYS A 403 17.83 33.29 -0.44
CA LYS A 403 17.91 34.69 0.03
C LYS A 403 18.16 35.72 -1.07
N LEU A 404 18.53 35.28 -2.28
CA LEU A 404 18.90 36.14 -3.41
C LEU A 404 18.14 35.69 -4.66
N LEU A 405 16.83 35.88 -4.73
CA LEU A 405 16.01 35.37 -5.84
C LEU A 405 16.01 36.31 -7.05
N ASN A 406 16.10 37.62 -6.82
CA ASN A 406 16.09 38.64 -7.86
C ASN A 406 17.01 39.82 -7.49
N ASP A 407 17.23 40.73 -8.43
CA ASP A 407 18.07 41.92 -8.23
C ASP A 407 17.57 42.83 -7.09
N TYR A 408 16.28 42.82 -6.78
CA TYR A 408 15.71 43.58 -5.66
C TYR A 408 16.17 43.03 -4.30
N ASP A 409 16.17 41.71 -4.13
CA ASP A 409 16.69 41.04 -2.92
C ASP A 409 18.18 41.30 -2.70
N VAL A 410 18.93 41.46 -3.80
CA VAL A 410 20.37 41.77 -3.77
C VAL A 410 20.61 43.14 -3.18
N TRP A 411 19.84 44.15 -3.59
CA TRP A 411 19.96 45.47 -3.01
C TRP A 411 19.68 45.46 -1.51
N TRP A 412 18.69 44.69 -1.06
CA TRP A 412 18.43 44.50 0.38
C TRP A 412 19.57 43.76 1.09
N GLN A 413 20.19 42.78 0.44
CA GLN A 413 21.36 42.10 0.98
C GLN A 413 22.56 43.05 1.10
N ILE A 414 22.80 43.92 0.12
CA ILE A 414 23.84 44.95 0.14
C ILE A 414 23.64 45.87 1.35
N LEU A 415 22.42 46.30 1.66
CA LEU A 415 22.16 47.11 2.87
C LEU A 415 22.47 46.36 4.17
N ARG A 416 22.14 45.07 4.25
CA ARG A 416 22.46 44.24 5.42
C ARG A 416 23.97 44.07 5.58
N ASP A 417 24.66 43.74 4.48
CA ASP A 417 26.11 43.56 4.47
C ASP A 417 26.84 44.87 4.82
N ALA A 418 26.33 46.02 4.38
CA ALA A 418 26.90 47.33 4.71
C ALA A 418 26.71 47.67 6.20
N LYS A 419 25.54 47.33 6.77
CA LYS A 419 25.27 47.48 8.21
C LYS A 419 26.22 46.60 9.05
N ASP A 420 26.51 45.40 8.57
CA ASP A 420 27.41 44.45 9.21
C ASP A 420 28.90 44.74 8.92
N GLY A 421 29.22 45.82 8.20
CA GLY A 421 30.59 46.24 7.88
C GLY A 421 31.31 45.38 6.84
N LYS A 422 30.60 44.49 6.15
CA LYS A 422 31.15 43.55 5.17
C LYS A 422 31.41 44.16 3.80
N ILE A 423 30.79 45.29 3.48
CA ILE A 423 31.00 46.01 2.23
C ILE A 423 31.15 47.52 2.47
N PRO A 424 31.76 48.27 1.53
CA PRO A 424 31.95 49.71 1.67
C PRO A 424 30.62 50.47 1.77
N THR A 425 30.51 51.36 2.77
CA THR A 425 29.30 52.18 3.02
C THR A 425 28.96 53.12 1.86
N GLN A 426 29.92 53.41 0.98
CA GLN A 426 29.74 54.24 -0.21
C GLN A 426 28.74 53.66 -1.22
N ILE A 427 28.45 52.35 -1.15
CA ILE A 427 27.51 51.65 -2.05
C ILE A 427 26.05 51.77 -1.57
N VAL A 428 25.85 52.11 -0.28
CA VAL A 428 24.53 52.20 0.37
C VAL A 428 23.56 53.14 -0.36
N PRO A 429 23.95 54.38 -0.77
CA PRO A 429 23.02 55.28 -1.44
C PRO A 429 22.47 54.72 -2.77
N ASN A 430 23.31 54.05 -3.55
CA ASN A 430 22.89 53.42 -4.81
C ASN A 430 21.92 52.25 -4.56
N ALA A 431 22.19 51.41 -3.55
CA ALA A 431 21.30 50.33 -3.17
C ALA A 431 19.94 50.85 -2.68
N MET A 432 19.93 51.88 -1.83
CA MET A 432 18.70 52.53 -1.37
C MET A 432 17.91 53.13 -2.53
N ARG A 433 18.59 53.80 -3.47
CA ARG A 433 17.95 54.34 -4.68
C ARG A 433 17.24 53.24 -5.46
N ASN A 434 17.94 52.17 -5.82
CA ASN A 434 17.37 51.10 -6.66
C ASN A 434 16.19 50.38 -5.95
N ILE A 435 16.24 50.20 -4.63
CA ILE A 435 15.12 49.66 -3.85
C ILE A 435 13.90 50.59 -3.94
N LEU A 436 14.09 51.88 -3.67
CA LEU A 436 12.99 52.83 -3.63
C LEU A 436 12.42 53.10 -5.03
N GLU A 437 13.27 53.23 -6.06
CA GLU A 437 12.84 53.35 -7.46
C GLU A 437 11.99 52.15 -7.88
N GLN A 438 12.46 50.93 -7.60
CA GLN A 438 11.73 49.71 -7.95
C GLN A 438 10.44 49.56 -7.14
N PHE A 439 10.42 49.97 -5.88
CA PHE A 439 9.23 49.98 -5.04
C PHE A 439 8.15 50.95 -5.57
N PHE A 440 8.52 52.21 -5.85
CA PHE A 440 7.61 53.22 -6.40
C PHE A 440 7.12 52.81 -7.80
N SER A 441 8.02 52.36 -8.68
CA SER A 441 7.64 51.94 -10.03
C SER A 441 6.69 50.74 -10.03
N PHE A 442 6.92 49.74 -9.17
CA PHE A 442 6.13 48.50 -9.16
C PHE A 442 4.85 48.60 -8.34
N THR A 443 4.86 49.32 -7.21
CA THR A 443 3.73 49.35 -6.26
C THR A 443 2.76 50.49 -6.52
N THR A 444 3.26 51.67 -6.92
CA THR A 444 2.43 52.86 -7.12
C THR A 444 2.31 53.26 -8.58
N GLY A 445 3.16 52.74 -9.48
CA GLY A 445 3.19 53.09 -10.90
C GLY A 445 3.54 54.56 -11.15
N SER A 446 4.05 55.25 -10.12
CA SER A 446 4.31 56.68 -10.14
C SER A 446 5.80 56.97 -10.35
N SER A 447 6.08 58.00 -11.16
CA SER A 447 7.42 58.55 -11.36
C SER A 447 7.77 59.65 -10.36
N ASP A 448 7.02 59.79 -9.25
CA ASP A 448 7.17 60.90 -8.30
C ASP A 448 8.33 60.70 -7.30
N PHE A 449 9.05 59.59 -7.37
CA PHE A 449 10.17 59.29 -6.48
C PHE A 449 11.24 60.39 -6.43
N PRO A 450 11.73 60.93 -7.57
CA PRO A 450 12.70 62.03 -7.56
C PRO A 450 12.15 63.30 -6.89
N VAL A 451 10.88 63.63 -7.14
CA VAL A 451 10.21 64.81 -6.56
C VAL A 451 10.07 64.66 -5.03
N ALA A 452 9.81 63.45 -4.55
CA ALA A 452 9.71 63.16 -3.12
C ALA A 452 11.08 63.25 -2.41
N VAL A 453 12.15 62.75 -3.03
CA VAL A 453 13.52 62.84 -2.50
C VAL A 453 14.01 64.30 -2.47
N GLN A 454 13.68 65.08 -3.50
CA GLN A 454 14.04 66.49 -3.56
C GLN A 454 13.33 67.30 -2.45
N LYS A 455 12.03 67.08 -2.24
CA LYS A 455 11.29 67.71 -1.12
C LYS A 455 11.85 67.34 0.26
N LEU A 456 12.30 66.09 0.45
CA LEU A 456 12.94 65.65 1.69
C LEU A 456 14.31 66.30 1.90
N THR A 457 15.06 66.52 0.82
CA THR A 457 16.36 67.19 0.86
C THR A 457 16.21 68.68 1.16
N ASP A 458 15.23 69.35 0.54
CA ASP A 458 14.94 70.77 0.78
C ASP A 458 14.45 71.05 2.20
N ALA A 459 13.77 70.07 2.83
CA ALA A 459 13.27 70.17 4.20
C ALA A 459 14.29 69.78 5.28
N ASP A 460 15.36 69.05 4.93
CA ASP A 460 16.35 68.54 5.88
C ASP A 460 17.58 69.46 6.00
N THR A 461 17.73 70.11 7.15
CA THR A 461 18.89 70.94 7.49
C THR A 461 20.16 70.15 7.79
N SER A 462 20.08 68.82 7.95
CA SER A 462 21.22 67.97 8.30
C SER A 462 21.98 67.37 7.11
N SER A 463 21.56 67.71 5.88
CA SER A 463 22.16 67.25 4.61
C SER A 463 22.25 65.73 4.46
N LYS A 464 21.49 64.94 5.23
CA LYS A 464 21.58 63.47 5.23
C LYS A 464 21.01 62.88 3.93
N TYR A 465 19.97 63.52 3.38
CA TYR A 465 19.33 63.06 2.14
C TYR A 465 20.01 63.57 0.87
N ALA A 466 20.95 64.54 0.99
CA ALA A 466 21.69 65.08 -0.15
C ALA A 466 22.53 64.03 -0.87
N ALA A 467 23.03 63.01 -0.15
CA ALA A 467 23.73 61.89 -0.77
C ALA A 467 22.78 61.03 -1.62
N LEU A 468 21.55 60.78 -1.16
CA LEU A 468 20.57 59.99 -1.92
C LEU A 468 20.09 60.77 -3.15
N ASP A 469 19.81 62.07 -3.00
CA ASP A 469 19.39 62.97 -4.07
C ASP A 469 20.39 63.01 -5.24
N ARG A 470 21.70 63.10 -4.94
CA ARG A 470 22.77 63.04 -5.96
C ARG A 470 22.78 61.76 -6.78
N PHE A 471 22.38 60.62 -6.19
CA PHE A 471 22.30 59.36 -6.91
C PHE A 471 21.00 59.24 -7.71
N VAL A 472 19.91 59.93 -7.31
CA VAL A 472 18.66 59.98 -8.08
C VAL A 472 18.82 60.81 -9.36
N ASP A 473 19.57 61.91 -9.28
CA ASP A 473 19.85 62.74 -10.43
C ASP A 473 20.83 62.05 -11.40
N ARG A 474 20.30 61.45 -12.47
CA ARG A 474 21.05 60.66 -13.46
C ARG A 474 22.09 61.48 -14.25
N GLY A 475 22.17 62.80 -14.03
CA GLY A 475 23.11 63.71 -14.66
C GLY A 475 24.52 63.77 -14.03
N SER A 476 24.79 63.12 -12.90
CA SER A 476 26.08 63.26 -12.18
C SER A 476 27.21 62.30 -12.63
N HIS A 477 26.97 61.46 -13.64
CA HIS A 477 27.97 60.60 -14.29
C HIS A 477 28.26 61.01 -15.75
N ARG A 478 28.27 62.30 -16.05
CA ARG A 478 28.96 62.83 -17.24
C ARG A 478 30.24 63.55 -16.86
#